data_AF-A0ABC9TR66-F1
#
_entry.id   AF-A0ABC9TR66-F1
#
_cell.length_a   1.000
_cell.length_b   1.000
_cell.length_c   1.000
_cell.angle_alpha   90.00
_cell.angle_beta   90.00
_cell.angle_gamma   90.00
#
_symmetry.space_group_name_H-M   'P 1'
#
loop_
_entity.id
_entity.type
_entity.pdbx_description
1 polymer ?
#
loop_
_entity_poly.entity_id
_entity_poly.type
_entity_poly.pdbx_seq_one_letter_code
_entity_poly.pdbx_strand_id
1 'polypeptide(L)'
;MYLDAIFYFMVILAIMAVADIISTATRAMIPSMFSISVICIVLFWSGLLPPDVLELAGISSTLVYVIYYLQLPHMGALMSMREMAVQ
;
A
#
# COMPACT_ATOMS: atom_id res chain seq x y z
N MET A 1 23.78 -5.32 1.96
CA MET A 1 22.67 -6.01 2.66
C MET A 1 21.70 -5.03 3.33
N TYR A 2 22.11 -4.22 4.31
CA TYR A 2 21.20 -3.19 4.88
C TYR A 2 20.90 -2.02 3.94
N LEU A 3 21.90 -1.56 3.20
CA LEU A 3 21.74 -0.45 2.24
C LEU A 3 20.75 -0.81 1.12
N ASP A 4 20.77 -2.06 0.67
CA ASP A 4 19.88 -2.58 -0.37
C ASP A 4 18.43 -2.62 0.12
N ALA A 5 18.19 -3.08 1.36
CA ALA A 5 16.86 -3.10 1.95
C ALA A 5 16.26 -1.69 2.11
N ILE A 6 17.08 -0.72 2.55
CA ILE A 6 16.66 0.69 2.65
C ILE A 6 16.30 1.25 1.27
N PHE A 7 17.07 0.89 0.23
CA PHE A 7 16.78 1.31 -1.14
C PHE A 7 15.43 0.77 -1.62
N TYR A 8 15.18 -0.55 -1.50
CA TYR A 8 13.89 -1.14 -1.90
C TYR A 8 12.72 -0.58 -1.08
N PHE A 9 12.92 -0.34 0.22
CA PHE A 9 11.92 0.30 1.06
C PHE A 9 11.59 1.73 0.58
N MET A 10 12.62 2.53 0.24
CA MET A 10 12.43 3.88 -0.29
C MET A 10 11.71 3.88 -1.64
N VAL A 11 11.99 2.90 -2.50
CA VAL A 11 11.29 2.71 -3.78
C VAL A 11 9.81 2.40 -3.55
N ILE A 12 9.48 1.51 -2.62
CA ILE A 12 8.08 1.19 -2.26
C ILE A 12 7.36 2.43 -1.73
N LEU A 13 8.00 3.19 -0.84
CA LEU A 13 7.44 4.46 -0.33
C LEU A 13 7.20 5.47 -1.46
N ALA A 14 8.12 5.59 -2.42
CA ALA A 14 7.96 6.46 -3.57
C ALA A 14 6.77 6.04 -4.44
N ILE A 15 6.59 4.74 -4.69
CA ILE A 15 5.44 4.20 -5.44
C ILE A 15 4.13 4.50 -4.70
N MET A 16 4.09 4.28 -3.38
CA MET A 16 2.91 4.58 -2.56
C MET A 16 2.58 6.08 -2.60
N ALA A 17 3.58 6.96 -2.49
CA ALA A 17 3.38 8.40 -2.58
C ALA A 17 2.83 8.83 -3.94
N VAL A 18 3.38 8.29 -5.04
CA VAL A 18 2.90 8.58 -6.40
C VAL A 18 1.46 8.08 -6.59
N ALA A 19 1.14 6.88 -6.09
CA ALA A 19 -0.23 6.35 -6.15
C ALA A 19 -1.24 7.22 -5.37
N ASP A 20 -0.83 7.75 -4.22
CA ASP A 20 -1.67 8.64 -3.43
C ASP A 20 -1.85 10.02 -4.09
N ILE A 21 -0.81 10.54 -4.74
CA ILE A 21 -0.90 11.74 -5.59
C ILE A 21 -1.90 11.52 -6.74
N ILE A 22 -1.86 10.36 -7.40
CA ILE A 22 -2.79 10.03 -8.49
C ILE A 22 -4.23 9.93 -7.96
N SER A 23 -4.43 9.26 -6.83
CA SER A 23 -5.73 9.15 -6.15
C SER A 23 -6.29 10.52 -5.78
N THR A 24 -5.46 11.40 -5.21
CA THR A 24 -5.84 12.76 -4.85
C THR A 24 -6.15 13.61 -6.09
N ALA A 25 -5.33 13.50 -7.14
CA ALA A 25 -5.54 14.22 -8.40
C ALA A 25 -6.85 13.80 -9.10
N THR A 26 -7.24 12.53 -8.97
CA THR A 26 -8.51 12.01 -9.50
C THR A 26 -9.71 12.20 -8.56
N ARG A 27 -9.59 13.07 -7.54
CA ARG A 27 -10.65 13.33 -6.53
C ARG A 27 -11.16 12.05 -5.85
N ALA A 28 -10.25 11.13 -5.55
CA ALA A 28 -10.54 9.82 -4.94
C ALA A 28 -11.50 8.93 -5.76
N MET A 29 -11.71 9.21 -7.06
CA MET A 29 -12.46 8.30 -7.94
C MET A 29 -11.76 6.95 -8.08
N ILE A 30 -10.42 6.95 -8.07
CA ILE A 30 -9.60 5.76 -8.11
C ILE A 30 -9.06 5.51 -6.70
N PRO A 31 -9.46 4.40 -6.03
CA PRO A 31 -8.91 4.06 -4.73
C PRO A 31 -7.38 3.94 -4.79
N SER A 32 -6.69 4.47 -3.78
CA SER A 32 -5.22 4.45 -3.70
C SER A 32 -4.64 3.04 -3.80
N MET A 33 -5.29 2.04 -3.18
CA MET A 33 -4.87 0.63 -3.30
C MET A 33 -4.90 0.11 -4.73
N PHE A 34 -5.90 0.50 -5.53
CA PHE A 34 -5.98 0.10 -6.93
C PHE A 34 -4.88 0.76 -7.76
N SER A 35 -4.62 2.04 -7.53
CA SER A 35 -3.53 2.76 -8.20
C SER A 35 -2.16 2.13 -7.91
N ILE A 36 -1.91 1.69 -6.68
CA ILE A 36 -0.67 0.97 -6.32
C ILE A 36 -0.56 -0.33 -7.12
N SER A 37 -1.62 -1.13 -7.20
CA SER A 37 -1.61 -2.39 -7.95
C SER A 37 -1.30 -2.18 -9.43
N VAL A 38 -1.91 -1.19 -10.09
CA VAL A 38 -1.66 -0.90 -11.51
C VAL A 38 -0.20 -0.46 -11.74
N ILE A 39 0.32 0.42 -10.90
CA ILE A 39 1.72 0.89 -10.99
C ILE A 39 2.70 -0.27 -10.77
N CYS A 40 2.45 -1.13 -9.77
CA CYS A 40 3.29 -2.31 -9.52
C CYS A 40 3.27 -3.27 -10.71
N ILE A 41 2.12 -3.54 -11.33
CA ILE A 41 2.04 -4.41 -12.52
C ILE A 41 2.88 -3.82 -13.66
N VAL A 42 2.77 -2.53 -13.94
CA VAL A 42 3.54 -1.86 -14.99
C VAL A 42 5.05 -1.91 -14.67
N LEU A 43 5.44 -1.66 -13.42
CA LEU A 43 6.84 -1.71 -12.99
C LEU A 43 7.43 -3.12 -13.08
N PHE A 44 6.70 -4.15 -12.66
CA PHE A 44 7.12 -5.54 -12.78
C PHE A 44 7.25 -5.97 -14.24
N TRP A 45 6.33 -5.54 -15.11
CA TRP A 45 6.41 -5.81 -16.54
C TRP A 45 7.58 -5.10 -17.23
N SER A 46 7.90 -3.88 -16.81
CA SER A 46 9.05 -3.14 -17.35
C SER A 46 10.41 -3.70 -16.92
N GLY A 47 10.44 -4.69 -16.02
CA GLY A 47 11.66 -5.30 -15.49
C GLY A 47 12.44 -4.40 -14.52
N LEU A 48 11.89 -3.24 -14.15
CA LEU A 48 12.54 -2.29 -13.24
C LEU A 48 12.49 -2.74 -11.77
N LEU A 49 11.52 -3.57 -11.40
CA LEU A 49 11.31 -4.07 -10.04
C LEU A 49 11.22 -5.60 -10.02
N PRO A 50 11.94 -6.28 -9.11
CA PRO A 50 11.71 -7.71 -8.87
C PRO A 50 10.36 -7.96 -8.18
N PRO A 51 9.72 -9.13 -8.39
CA PRO A 51 8.44 -9.46 -7.75
C PRO A 51 8.55 -9.55 -6.22
N ASP A 52 9.73 -9.88 -5.69
CA ASP A 52 9.99 -10.05 -4.26
C ASP A 52 10.46 -8.76 -3.57
N VAL A 53 10.15 -7.58 -4.13
CA VAL A 53 10.55 -6.26 -3.59
C VAL A 53 10.19 -6.05 -2.13
N LEU A 54 9.08 -6.65 -1.68
CA LEU A 54 8.59 -6.51 -0.32
C LEU A 54 9.51 -7.25 0.67
N GLU A 55 9.95 -8.45 0.33
CA GLU A 55 10.92 -9.23 1.11
C GLU A 55 12.31 -8.60 1.07
N LEU A 56 12.72 -8.11 -0.12
CA LEU A 56 13.98 -7.38 -0.30
C LEU A 56 14.02 -6.07 0.51
N ALA A 57 12.87 -5.43 0.71
CA ALA A 57 12.72 -4.26 1.58
C ALA A 57 12.67 -4.59 3.08
N GLY A 58 12.73 -5.87 3.46
CA GLY A 58 12.63 -6.32 4.85
C GLY A 58 11.20 -6.33 5.40
N ILE A 59 10.18 -6.19 4.53
CA ILE A 59 8.77 -6.31 4.91
C ILE A 59 8.38 -7.78 4.73
N SER A 60 8.36 -8.51 5.85
CA SER A 60 7.88 -9.90 5.86
C SER A 60 6.35 -9.97 5.76
N SER A 61 5.84 -11.08 5.24
CA SER A 61 4.40 -11.37 5.15
C SER A 61 3.70 -11.25 6.50
N THR A 62 4.35 -11.63 7.60
CA THR A 62 3.83 -11.46 8.97
C THR A 62 3.57 -9.99 9.31
N LEU A 63 4.48 -9.07 8.95
CA LEU A 63 4.29 -7.64 9.20
C LEU A 63 3.11 -7.10 8.40
N VAL A 64 2.94 -7.54 7.16
CA VAL A 64 1.80 -7.18 6.31
C VAL A 64 0.49 -7.58 6.97
N TYR A 65 0.39 -8.82 7.47
CA TYR A 65 -0.82 -9.27 8.17
C TYR A 65 -1.12 -8.46 9.43
N VAL A 66 -0.12 -8.14 10.24
CA VAL A 66 -0.30 -7.30 11.44
C VAL A 66 -0.83 -5.92 11.06
N ILE A 67 -0.27 -5.29 10.02
CA ILE A 67 -0.74 -3.98 9.53
C ILE A 67 -2.19 -4.07 9.05
N TYR A 68 -2.54 -5.09 8.25
CA TYR A 68 -3.93 -5.29 7.82
C TYR A 68 -4.90 -5.47 9.00
N TYR A 69 -4.54 -6.33 9.95
CA TYR A 69 -5.37 -6.56 11.14
C TYR A 69 -5.47 -5.33 12.05
N LEU A 70 -4.53 -4.40 12.00
CA LEU A 70 -4.59 -3.13 12.74
C LEU A 70 -5.38 -2.06 11.97
N GLN A 71 -5.29 -2.03 10.64
CA GLN A 71 -5.99 -1.08 9.78
C GLN A 71 -7.52 -1.30 9.80
N LEU A 72 -7.95 -2.56 9.81
CA LEU A 72 -9.37 -2.94 9.84
C LEU A 72 -10.13 -2.33 11.04
N PRO A 73 -9.71 -2.53 12.30
CA PRO A 73 -10.37 -1.93 13.46
C PRO A 73 -10.16 -0.42 13.52
N HIS A 74 -9.08 0.14 12.96
CA HIS A 74 -8.91 1.59 12.89
C HIS A 74 -10.06 2.25 12.11
N MET A 75 -10.42 1.71 10.94
CA MET A 75 -11.56 2.22 10.18
C MET A 75 -12.90 1.88 10.87
N GLY A 76 -13.02 0.68 11.46
CA GLY A 76 -14.23 0.25 12.16
C GLY A 76 -14.53 1.03 13.45
N ALA A 77 -13.51 1.47 14.19
CA ALA A 77 -13.65 2.23 15.44
C ALA A 77 -14.10 3.67 15.21
N LEU A 78 -13.83 4.24 14.02
CA LEU A 78 -14.25 5.59 13.65
C LEU A 78 -15.72 5.65 13.19
N MET A 79 -16.33 4.51 12.90
CA MET A 79 -17.70 4.43 12.44
C MET A 79 -18.67 4.39 13.63
N SER A 80 -19.68 5.26 13.61
CA SER A 80 -20.65 5.38 14.70
C SER A 80 -21.50 4.11 14.79
N MET A 81 -21.61 3.52 15.98
CA MET A 81 -22.44 2.33 16.21
C MET A 81 -23.92 2.56 15.88
N ARG A 82 -24.38 3.82 15.91
CA ARG A 82 -25.73 4.21 15.47
C ARG A 82 -25.89 4.19 13.95
N GLU A 83 -24.84 4.55 13.21
CA GLU A 83 -24.85 4.49 11.74
C GLU A 83 -24.76 3.04 11.26
N MET A 84 -23.94 2.20 11.91
CA MET A 84 -23.88 0.75 11.62
C MET A 84 -25.18 0.01 11.87
N ALA A 85 -25.98 0.41 12.87
CA ALA A 85 -27.25 -0.24 13.17
C ALA A 85 -28.38 0.18 12.20
N VAL A 86 -28.15 1.26 11.44
CA VAL A 86 -29.12 1.83 10.49
C VAL A 86 -28.72 1.57 9.03
N GLN A 87 -27.42 1.35 8.75
CA GLN A 87 -26.87 0.89 7.46
C GLN A 87 -27.04 -0.62 7.27
#